data_AF-A0ABD1MCF2-F1
#
_entry.id   AF-A0ABD1MCF2-F1
#
_cell.length_a   1.000
_cell.length_b   1.000
_cell.length_c   1.000
_cell.angle_alpha   90.00
_cell.angle_beta   90.00
_cell.angle_gamma   90.00
#
_symmetry.space_group_name_H-M   'P 1'
#
loop_
_entity.id
_entity.type
_entity.pdbx_description
1 polymer ?
#
loop_
_entity_poly.entity_id
_entity_poly.type
_entity_poly.pdbx_seq_one_letter_code
_entity_poly.pdbx_strand_id
1 'polypeptide(L)' 'MRIINNFINDIFEKLANEGLLLACYNNKPTITFWEIQTIVSLVLPGELVKHVASKRTKVGEKVSDLVSAFSEKF' A
#
# COMPACT_ATOMS: atom_id res chain seq x y z
N MET A 1 17.66 -17.05 10.09
CA MET A 1 16.44 -16.20 9.98
C MET A 1 15.67 -16.52 8.68
N ARG A 2 15.12 -17.74 8.51
CA ARG A 2 14.28 -18.08 7.33
C ARG A 2 12.79 -17.80 7.57
N ILE A 3 12.35 -17.91 8.81
CA ILE A 3 10.94 -17.77 9.21
C ILE A 3 10.41 -16.36 8.93
N ILE A 4 11.16 -15.32 9.32
CA ILE A 4 10.77 -13.93 9.06
C ILE A 4 10.76 -13.61 7.55
N ASN A 5 11.70 -14.18 6.79
CA ASN A 5 11.77 -13.97 5.34
C ASN A 5 10.60 -14.62 4.61
N ASN A 6 10.23 -15.84 4.99
CA ASN A 6 9.04 -16.51 4.45
C ASN A 6 7.76 -15.77 4.84
N PHE A 7 7.67 -15.28 6.08
CA PHE A 7 6.51 -14.49 6.52
C PHE A 7 6.31 -13.22 5.68
N ILE A 8 7.39 -12.51 5.33
CA ILE A 8 7.33 -11.35 4.45
C ILE A 8 6.86 -11.76 3.04
N ASN A 9 7.40 -12.86 2.51
CA ASN A 9 7.02 -13.36 1.19
C ASN A 9 5.54 -13.77 1.14
N ASP A 10 5.03 -14.49 2.14
CA ASP A 10 3.63 -14.93 2.20
C ASP A 10 2.66 -13.74 2.25
N ILE A 11 3.00 -12.68 2.99
CA ILE A 11 2.19 -11.45 3.02
C ILE A 11 2.26 -10.72 1.69
N PHE A 12 3.45 -10.62 1.10
CA PHE A 12 3.64 -9.95 -0.19
C PHE A 12 2.85 -10.66 -1.30
N GLU A 13 2.88 -11.99 -1.34
CA GLU A 13 2.14 -12.78 -2.31
C GLU A 13 0.62 -12.63 -2.14
N LYS A 14 0.13 -12.61 -0.89
CA LYS A 14 -1.28 -12.28 -0.61
C LYS A 14 -1.65 -10.88 -1.10
N LEU A 15 -0.78 -9.89 -0.86
CA LEU A 15 -1.02 -8.50 -1.28
C LEU A 15 -1.05 -8.38 -2.81
N ALA A 16 -0.14 -9.07 -3.50
CA ALA A 16 -0.06 -9.07 -4.95
C ALA A 16 -1.30 -9.72 -5.60
N ASN A 17 -1.77 -10.83 -5.05
CA ASN A 17 -2.98 -11.52 -5.53
C ASN A 17 -4.23 -10.65 -5.35
N GLU A 18 -4.43 -10.06 -4.17
CA GLU A 18 -5.55 -9.14 -3.94
C GLU A 18 -5.46 -7.87 -4.81
N GLY A 19 -4.24 -7.38 -5.05
CA GLY A 19 -4.02 -6.24 -5.96
C GLY A 19 -4.35 -6.54 -7.41
N LEU A 20 -4.02 -7.74 -7.88
CA LEU A 20 -4.40 -8.21 -9.21
C LEU A 20 -5.93 -8.30 -9.34
N LEU A 21 -6.60 -8.86 -8.32
CA LEU A 21 -8.06 -8.94 -8.29
C LEU A 21 -8.69 -7.54 -8.36
N LEU A 22 -8.21 -6.59 -7.55
CA LEU A 22 -8.70 -5.21 -7.55
C LEU A 22 -8.47 -4.49 -8.89
N ALA A 23 -7.31 -4.70 -9.52
CA ALA A 23 -7.03 -4.16 -10.85
C ALA A 23 -7.99 -4.73 -11.91
N CYS A 24 -8.29 -6.04 -11.84
CA CYS A 24 -9.27 -6.69 -12.71
C CYS A 24 -10.70 -6.17 -12.46
N TYR A 25 -11.12 -6.01 -11.20
CA TYR A 25 -12.45 -5.48 -10.86
C TYR A 25 -12.63 -4.03 -11.34
N ASN A 26 -11.62 -3.18 -11.14
CA ASN A 26 -11.69 -1.78 -11.53
C ASN A 26 -11.40 -1.53 -13.02
N ASN A 27 -11.05 -2.56 -13.80
CA ASN A 27 -10.63 -2.46 -15.21
C ASN A 27 -9.53 -1.39 -15.43
N LYS A 28 -8.66 -1.21 -14.43
CA LYS A 28 -7.56 -0.24 -14.48
C LYS A 28 -6.23 -1.00 -14.44
N PRO A 29 -5.32 -0.75 -15.39
CA PRO A 29 -4.01 -1.39 -15.39
C PRO A 29 -3.09 -0.86 -14.27
N THR A 30 -3.44 0.28 -13.66
CA THR A 30 -2.63 0.94 -12.64
C THR A 30 -3.31 0.84 -11.28
N ILE A 31 -2.62 0.22 -10.32
CA ILE A 31 -3.02 0.22 -8.92
C ILE A 31 -2.57 1.53 -8.28
N THR A 32 -3.52 2.32 -7.81
CA THR A 32 -3.32 3.57 -7.09
C THR A 32 -3.05 3.34 -5.61
N PHE A 33 -2.49 4.33 -4.94
CA PHE A 33 -2.24 4.28 -3.50
C PHE A 33 -3.49 3.96 -2.65
N TRP A 34 -4.67 4.41 -3.10
CA TRP A 34 -5.94 4.12 -2.44
C TRP A 34 -6.32 2.64 -2.57
N GLU A 35 -6.07 2.04 -3.73
CA GLU A 35 -6.31 0.61 -3.95
C GLU A 35 -5.31 -0.23 -3.14
N ILE A 36 -4.03 0.17 -3.09
CA ILE A 36 -3.02 -0.45 -2.20
C ILE A 36 -3.49 -0.41 -0.74
N GLN A 37 -4.02 0.73 -0.28
CA GLN A 37 -4.54 0.84 1.08
C GLN A 37 -5.72 -0.11 1.33
N THR A 38 -6.67 -0.18 0.38
CA THR A 38 -7.81 -1.10 0.48
C THR A 38 -7.34 -2.55 0.58
N ILE A 39 -6.37 -2.94 -0.26
CA ILE A 39 -5.78 -4.29 -0.24
C ILE A 39 -5.13 -4.59 1.12
N VAL A 40 -4.33 -3.66 1.64
CA VAL A 40 -3.69 -3.83 2.95
C VAL A 40 -4.74 -3.96 4.07
N SER A 41 -5.86 -3.23 3.97
CA SER A 41 -6.97 -3.33 4.93
C SER A 41 -7.80 -4.61 4.80
N LEU A 42 -7.78 -5.28 3.64
CA LEU A 42 -8.41 -6.58 3.42
C LEU A 42 -7.54 -7.73 3.95
N VAL A 43 -6.22 -7.62 3.76
CA VAL A 43 -5.25 -8.66 4.17
C VAL A 43 -4.97 -8.64 5.68
N LEU A 44 -5.03 -7.48 6.33
CA LEU A 44 -4.68 -7.33 7.75
C LEU A 44 -5.93 -7.21 8.65
N PRO A 45 -5.97 -7.93 9.80
CA PRO A 45 -7.06 -7.81 10.75
C PRO A 45 -6.97 -6.52 11.60
N GLY A 46 -8.09 -5.79 11.67
CA GLY A 46 -8.46 -4.83 12.72
C GLY A 46 -7.39 -3.83 13.20
N GLU A 47 -6.68 -4.18 14.27
CA GLU A 47 -5.76 -3.27 14.97
C GLU A 47 -4.51 -2.92 14.13
N LEU A 48 -4.06 -3.86 13.30
CA LEU A 48 -2.97 -3.63 12.34
C LEU A 48 -3.38 -2.61 11.27
N VAL A 49 -4.67 -2.56 10.90
CA VAL A 49 -5.19 -1.58 9.93
C VAL A 49 -5.04 -0.15 10.45
N LYS A 50 -5.27 0.08 11.75
CA LYS A 50 -5.09 1.41 12.36
C LYS A 50 -3.63 1.87 12.32
N HIS A 51 -2.70 0.94 12.56
CA HIS A 51 -1.26 1.23 12.52
C HIS A 51 -0.78 1.49 11.09
N VAL A 52 -1.29 0.75 10.11
CA VAL A 52 -1.02 1.03 8.69
C VAL A 52 -1.62 2.36 8.28
N ALA A 53 -2.86 2.68 8.70
CA ALA A 53 -3.52 3.94 8.38
C ALA A 53 -2.75 5.16 8.92
N SER A 54 -2.15 5.07 10.12
CA SER A 54 -1.29 6.14 10.64
C SER A 54 0.08 6.19 9.95
N LYS A 55 0.63 5.04 9.52
CA LYS A 55 1.85 5.00 8.71
C LYS A 55 1.62 5.63 7.33
N ARG A 56 0.43 5.41 6.77
CA ARG A 56 -0.03 5.91 5.47
C ARG A 56 -0.04 7.44 5.42
N THR A 57 -0.66 8.10 6.40
CA THR A 57 -0.75 9.57 6.42
C THR A 57 0.62 10.21 6.40
N LYS A 58 1.55 9.68 7.21
CA LYS A 58 2.93 10.14 7.28
C LYS A 58 3.71 9.98 5.97
N VAL A 59 3.44 8.92 5.19
CA VAL A 59 4.07 8.71 3.87
C VAL A 59 3.41 9.60 2.82
N GLY A 60 2.08 9.72 2.84
CA GLY A 60 1.33 10.59 1.94
C GLY A 60 1.75 12.05 2.04
N GLU A 61 1.93 12.57 3.27
CA GLU A 61 2.44 13.91 3.53
C GLU A 61 3.82 14.11 2.89
N LYS A 62 4.77 13.18 3.13
CA LYS A 62 6.11 13.26 2.55
C LYS A 62 6.12 13.24 1.02
N VAL A 63 5.28 12.41 0.41
CA VAL A 63 5.17 12.34 -1.06
C VAL A 63 4.58 13.66 -1.59
N SER A 64 3.59 14.22 -0.91
CA SER A 64 3.03 15.53 -1.25
C SER A 64 4.06 16.65 -1.09
N ASP A 65 4.82 16.66 0.00
CA ASP A 65 5.88 17.65 0.26
C ASP A 65 6.96 17.59 -0.83
N LEU A 66 7.33 16.38 -1.27
CA LEU A 66 8.26 16.20 -2.39
C LEU A 66 7.71 16.74 -3.71
N VAL A 67 6.42 16.52 -3.99
CA VAL A 67 5.76 17.06 -5.18
C VAL A 67 5.72 18.59 -5.14
N SER A 68 5.38 19.19 -4.00
CA SER A 68 5.39 20.64 -3.80
C SER A 68 6.79 21.24 -3.92
N ALA A 69 7.79 20.61 -3.30
CA ALA A 69 9.19 21.04 -3.40
C ALA A 69 9.77 20.91 -4.83
N PHE A 70 9.23 20.00 -5.64
CA PHE A 70 9.56 19.89 -7.06
C PHE A 70 8.86 20.97 -7.89
N SER A 71 7.62 21.32 -7.53
CA SER A 71 6.85 22.38 -8.19
C SER A 71 7.37 23.79 -7.92
N GLU A 72 8.02 24.05 -6.78
CA GLU A 72 8.67 25.34 -6.49
C GLU A 72 10.04 25.51 -7.17
N LYS A 73 10.61 24.41 -7.69
CA LYS A 73 11.94 24.39 -8.31
C LYS A 73 11.94 24.49 -9.83
N PHE A 74 10.76 24.59 -10.46
CA PHE A 74 10.56 24.84 -11.89
C PHE A 74 9.67 26.07 -12.08
#